data_AF-A0A843HPH6-F1
#
_entry.id   AF-A0A843HPH6-F1
#
_cell.length_a   1.000
_cell.length_b   1.000
_cell.length_c   1.000
_cell.angle_alpha   90.00
_cell.angle_beta   90.00
_cell.angle_gamma   90.00
#
_symmetry.space_group_name_H-M   'P 1'
#
loop_
_entity.id
_entity.type
_entity.pdbx_description
1 polymer ?
#
loop_
_entity_poly.entity_id
_entity_poly.type
_entity_poly.pdbx_seq_one_letter_code
_entity_poly.pdbx_strand_id
1 'polypeptide(L)'
;MSLAKITTLGFEQYLNDNNDSLFSGCTFPSSLDRDNLITRIILRAGEFEVLYSNPEFMRDAITSWSKSYYRTFEKWANAYFEDYRPLENYNRTEIWDDKIDNTDTTEAHSDTGGTTTDKVSAYDASDFVNKDQSTSDSSTDSNGSSVLDGKTHHEGHLYGNIGVTTSQQMLESEYEVARFNIYEQIADLFIKEFCICVY
;
A
#
# COMPACT_ATOMS: atom_id res chain seq x y z
N MET A 1 -51.77 30.62 -21.24
CA MET A 1 -50.42 31.09 -21.62
C MET A 1 -49.47 29.96 -21.32
N SER A 2 -48.82 29.39 -22.32
CA SER A 2 -47.73 28.44 -22.07
C SER A 2 -46.60 29.21 -21.39
N LEU A 3 -46.30 28.89 -20.13
CA LEU A 3 -45.09 29.42 -19.48
C LEU A 3 -43.91 28.85 -20.27
N ALA A 4 -43.13 29.70 -20.93
CA ALA A 4 -41.88 29.26 -21.53
C ALA A 4 -40.96 28.83 -20.39
N LYS A 5 -40.73 27.52 -20.26
CA LYS A 5 -39.80 26.97 -19.26
C LYS A 5 -38.40 27.10 -19.83
N ILE A 6 -37.52 27.73 -19.07
CA ILE A 6 -36.10 27.81 -19.42
C ILE A 6 -35.42 26.59 -18.82
N THR A 7 -34.95 25.68 -19.67
CA THR A 7 -34.32 24.43 -19.23
C THR A 7 -32.85 24.40 -19.62
N THR A 8 -32.08 23.52 -18.98
CA THR A 8 -30.65 23.34 -19.28
C THR A 8 -30.44 22.95 -20.75
N LEU A 9 -31.30 22.09 -21.30
CA LEU A 9 -31.28 21.71 -22.71
C LEU A 9 -31.62 22.91 -23.62
N GLY A 10 -32.58 23.75 -23.22
CA GLY A 10 -32.93 24.95 -23.98
C GLY A 10 -31.77 25.94 -24.09
N PHE A 11 -30.99 26.10 -23.01
CA PHE A 11 -29.78 26.92 -23.03
C PHE A 11 -28.64 26.30 -23.82
N GLU A 12 -28.46 24.99 -23.74
CA GLU A 12 -27.44 24.28 -24.51
C GLU A 12 -27.72 24.40 -26.01
N GLN A 13 -28.96 24.22 -26.44
CA GLN A 13 -29.38 24.44 -27.84
C GLN A 13 -29.17 25.89 -28.30
N TYR A 14 -29.61 26.86 -27.48
CA TYR A 14 -29.45 28.29 -27.80
C TYR A 14 -27.98 28.69 -27.95
N LEU A 15 -27.08 28.18 -27.11
CA LEU A 15 -25.66 28.47 -27.21
C LEU A 15 -25.04 27.75 -28.42
N ASN A 16 -25.42 26.50 -28.68
CA ASN A 16 -24.93 25.73 -29.83
C ASN A 16 -25.26 26.40 -31.17
N ASP A 17 -26.45 27.01 -31.29
CA ASP A 17 -26.84 27.80 -32.48
C ASP A 17 -25.92 29.02 -32.71
N ASN A 18 -25.24 29.49 -31.66
CA ASN A 18 -24.25 30.57 -31.70
C ASN A 18 -22.80 30.06 -31.71
N ASN A 19 -22.57 28.77 -32.00
CA ASN A 19 -21.27 28.10 -31.95
C ASN A 19 -20.58 28.14 -30.56
N ASP A 20 -21.34 28.23 -29.47
CA ASP A 20 -20.84 28.10 -28.10
C ASP A 20 -21.53 26.92 -27.37
N SER A 21 -21.02 26.55 -26.21
CA SER A 21 -21.61 25.50 -25.38
C SER A 21 -21.68 25.96 -23.93
N LEU A 22 -22.74 25.56 -23.22
CA LEU A 22 -22.88 25.80 -21.79
C LEU A 22 -21.71 25.24 -20.97
N PHE A 23 -21.03 24.22 -21.51
CA PHE A 23 -19.92 23.52 -20.87
C PHE A 23 -18.55 23.85 -21.49
N SER A 24 -18.45 24.88 -22.35
CA SER A 24 -17.20 25.23 -23.05
C SER A 24 -16.03 25.55 -22.10
N GLY A 25 -16.31 26.21 -20.97
CA GLY A 25 -15.32 26.53 -19.94
C GLY A 25 -15.06 25.44 -18.90
N CYS A 26 -15.77 24.30 -18.97
CA CYS A 26 -15.67 23.25 -17.95
C CYS A 26 -14.36 22.48 -18.02
N THR A 27 -13.75 22.29 -16.85
CA THR A 27 -12.54 21.48 -16.69
C THR A 27 -12.83 20.25 -15.86
N PHE A 28 -12.55 19.07 -16.41
CA PHE A 28 -12.69 17.78 -15.73
C PHE A 28 -11.35 17.04 -15.66
N PRO A 29 -11.16 16.11 -14.70
CA PRO A 29 -9.99 15.23 -14.66
C PRO A 29 -9.82 14.44 -15.96
N SER A 30 -8.58 14.22 -16.39
CA SER A 30 -8.26 13.50 -17.64
C SER A 30 -8.66 12.02 -17.63
N SER A 31 -8.83 11.44 -16.44
CA SER A 31 -9.31 10.06 -16.25
C SER A 31 -10.79 9.88 -16.59
N LEU A 32 -11.56 10.96 -16.70
CA LEU A 32 -12.98 10.93 -17.04
C LEU A 32 -13.20 11.31 -18.50
N ASP A 33 -14.12 10.59 -19.15
CA ASP A 33 -14.59 10.95 -20.48
C ASP A 33 -15.50 12.19 -20.39
N ARG A 34 -14.96 13.33 -20.84
CA ARG A 34 -15.65 14.62 -20.82
C ARG A 34 -16.97 14.59 -21.59
N ASP A 35 -16.99 13.98 -22.77
CA ASP A 35 -18.15 14.03 -23.65
C ASP A 35 -19.27 13.13 -23.13
N ASN A 36 -18.89 11.97 -22.59
CA ASN A 36 -19.84 11.09 -21.89
C ASN A 36 -20.43 11.78 -20.65
N LEU A 37 -19.59 12.46 -19.86
CA LEU A 37 -20.04 13.18 -18.66
C LEU A 37 -21.01 14.31 -19.01
N ILE A 38 -20.68 15.13 -20.01
CA ILE A 38 -21.56 16.22 -20.47
C ILE A 38 -22.87 15.65 -20.99
N THR A 39 -22.82 14.58 -21.80
CA THR A 39 -24.01 13.90 -22.30
C THR A 39 -24.87 13.39 -21.15
N ARG A 40 -24.26 12.79 -20.12
CA ARG A 40 -24.98 12.32 -18.92
C ARG A 40 -25.65 13.46 -18.16
N ILE A 41 -24.97 14.59 -18.00
CA ILE A 41 -25.51 15.78 -17.35
C ILE A 41 -26.71 16.30 -18.15
N ILE A 42 -26.58 16.47 -19.47
CA ILE A 42 -27.67 16.96 -20.33
C ILE A 42 -28.87 16.00 -20.29
N LEU A 43 -28.65 14.69 -20.36
CA LEU A 43 -29.73 13.70 -20.32
C LEU A 43 -30.51 13.73 -19.00
N ARG A 44 -29.86 14.00 -17.87
CA ARG A 44 -30.53 14.04 -16.57
C ARG A 44 -31.07 15.42 -16.22
N ALA A 45 -30.32 16.48 -16.52
CA ALA A 45 -30.68 17.84 -16.17
C ALA A 45 -31.59 18.52 -17.21
N GLY A 46 -31.66 17.95 -18.43
CA GLY A 46 -32.17 18.59 -19.64
C GLY A 46 -33.55 19.22 -19.53
N GLU A 47 -34.46 18.56 -18.80
CA GLU A 47 -35.85 19.00 -18.63
C GLU A 47 -36.09 19.87 -17.38
N PHE A 48 -35.12 19.94 -16.47
CA PHE A 48 -35.27 20.74 -15.27
C PHE A 48 -35.10 22.23 -15.56
N GLU A 49 -35.86 23.03 -14.82
CA GLU A 49 -35.76 24.48 -14.88
C GLU A 49 -34.45 24.95 -14.25
N VAL A 50 -33.80 25.89 -14.92
CA VAL A 50 -32.51 26.42 -14.49
C VAL A 50 -32.66 27.47 -13.39
N LEU A 51 -31.70 27.49 -12.46
CA LEU A 51 -31.66 28.47 -11.38
C LEU A 51 -31.41 29.90 -11.91
N TYR A 52 -30.54 30.04 -12.91
CA TYR A 52 -30.14 31.32 -13.47
C TYR A 52 -30.76 31.53 -14.84
N SER A 53 -31.55 32.60 -15.01
CA SER A 53 -32.24 32.88 -16.28
C SER A 53 -31.33 33.46 -17.38
N ASN A 54 -30.06 33.79 -17.09
CA ASN A 54 -29.12 34.31 -18.08
C ASN A 54 -28.12 33.21 -18.50
N PRO A 55 -28.06 32.84 -19.80
CA PRO A 55 -27.21 31.75 -20.28
C PRO A 55 -25.72 32.02 -20.13
N GLU A 56 -25.26 33.26 -20.35
CA GLU A 56 -23.85 33.65 -20.21
C GLU A 56 -23.39 33.52 -18.76
N PHE A 57 -24.20 34.03 -17.83
CA PHE A 57 -23.91 33.92 -16.40
C PHE A 57 -23.96 32.46 -15.92
N MET A 58 -24.90 31.67 -16.45
CA MET A 58 -24.99 30.25 -16.13
C MET A 58 -23.74 29.49 -16.60
N ARG A 59 -23.23 29.76 -17.81
CA ARG A 59 -21.97 29.20 -18.31
C ARG A 59 -20.79 29.53 -17.39
N ASP A 60 -20.69 30.78 -16.95
CA ASP A 60 -19.61 31.22 -16.06
C ASP A 60 -19.72 30.57 -14.67
N ALA A 61 -20.95 30.42 -14.16
CA ALA A 61 -21.22 29.74 -12.89
C ALA A 61 -20.87 28.24 -12.96
N ILE A 62 -21.25 27.56 -14.04
CA ILE A 62 -20.91 26.15 -14.29
C ILE A 62 -19.40 25.98 -14.46
N THR A 63 -18.74 26.93 -15.15
CA THR A 63 -17.29 26.95 -15.29
C THR A 63 -16.61 27.07 -13.92
N SER A 64 -17.06 27.99 -13.07
CA SER A 64 -16.56 28.14 -11.70
C SER A 64 -16.78 26.88 -10.86
N TRP A 65 -17.96 26.25 -10.98
CA TRP A 65 -18.29 24.99 -10.33
C TRP A 65 -17.38 23.85 -10.76
N SER A 66 -17.14 23.67 -12.06
CA SER A 66 -16.25 22.61 -12.55
C SER A 66 -14.82 22.76 -11.98
N LYS A 67 -14.34 24.00 -11.83
CA LYS A 67 -13.05 24.32 -11.22
C LYS A 67 -13.02 24.10 -9.72
N SER A 68 -14.05 24.49 -8.98
CA SER A 68 -14.10 24.32 -7.53
C SER A 68 -14.19 22.85 -7.12
N TYR A 69 -14.92 22.05 -7.90
CA TYR A 69 -15.07 20.61 -7.67
C TYR A 69 -14.00 19.74 -8.34
N TYR A 70 -13.06 20.33 -9.11
CA TYR A 70 -12.03 19.59 -9.84
C TYR A 70 -11.28 18.59 -8.96
N ARG A 71 -10.77 19.04 -7.80
CA ARG A 71 -10.04 18.19 -6.85
C ARG A 71 -10.90 17.05 -6.29
N THR A 72 -12.20 17.29 -6.14
CA THR A 72 -13.15 16.28 -5.66
C THR A 72 -13.36 15.21 -6.72
N PHE A 73 -13.60 15.62 -7.97
CA PHE A 73 -13.76 14.70 -9.09
C PHE A 73 -12.49 13.90 -9.37
N GLU A 74 -11.32 14.52 -9.24
CA GLU A 74 -10.03 13.83 -9.36
C GLU A 74 -9.88 12.73 -8.31
N LYS A 75 -10.20 13.03 -7.04
CA LYS A 75 -10.17 12.04 -5.97
C LYS A 75 -11.15 10.89 -6.19
N TRP A 76 -12.36 11.18 -6.64
CA TRP A 76 -13.36 10.15 -6.94
C TRP A 76 -12.91 9.27 -8.10
N ALA A 77 -12.38 9.87 -9.17
CA ALA A 77 -11.89 9.12 -10.31
C ALA A 77 -10.70 8.24 -9.91
N ASN A 78 -9.75 8.77 -9.14
CA ASN A 78 -8.62 7.98 -8.65
C ASN A 78 -9.07 6.79 -7.81
N ALA A 79 -10.02 6.99 -6.87
CA ALA A 79 -10.57 5.91 -6.07
C ALA A 79 -11.35 4.88 -6.90
N TYR A 80 -12.02 5.31 -7.97
CA TYR A 80 -12.79 4.43 -8.86
C TYR A 80 -11.90 3.58 -9.78
N PHE A 81 -10.78 4.13 -10.24
CA PHE A 81 -9.83 3.44 -11.13
C PHE A 81 -8.68 2.74 -10.41
N GLU A 82 -8.64 2.80 -9.07
CA GLU A 82 -7.62 2.12 -8.27
C GLU A 82 -7.74 0.60 -8.40
N ASP A 83 -6.60 -0.08 -8.60
CA ASP A 83 -6.55 -1.54 -8.74
C ASP A 83 -6.78 -2.17 -7.36
N TYR A 84 -8.03 -2.56 -7.11
CA TYR A 84 -8.47 -3.14 -5.84
C TYR A 84 -8.53 -4.68 -5.95
N ARG A 85 -7.85 -5.38 -5.03
CA ARG A 85 -8.01 -6.84 -4.85
C ARG A 85 -9.27 -7.11 -4.02
N PRO A 86 -10.35 -7.66 -4.62
CA PRO A 86 -11.61 -7.79 -3.89
C PRO A 86 -11.56 -8.85 -2.79
N LEU A 87 -12.25 -8.57 -1.67
CA LEU A 87 -12.51 -9.47 -0.53
C LEU A 87 -11.32 -9.80 0.40
N GLU A 88 -10.45 -8.84 0.68
CA GLU A 88 -9.47 -8.97 1.77
C GLU A 88 -9.61 -7.80 2.76
N ASN A 89 -9.88 -8.10 4.04
CA ASN A 89 -10.00 -7.11 5.14
C ASN A 89 -8.76 -7.13 6.06
N TYR A 90 -7.80 -8.00 5.75
CA TYR A 90 -6.57 -8.16 6.49
C TYR A 90 -5.44 -8.45 5.53
N ASN A 91 -4.48 -7.54 5.48
CA ASN A 91 -3.21 -7.71 4.81
C ASN A 91 -2.12 -7.29 5.79
N ARG A 92 -1.31 -8.26 6.23
CA ARG A 92 -0.16 -8.03 7.11
C ARG A 92 1.08 -8.59 6.45
N THR A 93 2.05 -7.70 6.21
CA THR A 93 3.42 -8.07 5.87
C THR A 93 4.24 -8.06 7.16
N GLU A 94 4.86 -9.19 7.46
CA GLU A 94 5.79 -9.34 8.58
C GLU A 94 7.19 -9.57 8.03
N ILE A 95 8.09 -8.67 8.40
CA ILE A 95 9.50 -8.77 8.06
C ILE A 95 10.23 -8.89 9.39
N TRP A 96 11.03 -9.95 9.56
CA TRP A 96 11.95 -10.07 10.68
C TRP A 96 13.32 -10.50 10.19
N ASP A 97 14.33 -9.79 10.68
CA ASP A 97 15.73 -10.12 10.49
C ASP A 97 16.23 -10.80 11.76
N ASP A 98 16.71 -12.03 11.63
CA ASP A 98 17.41 -12.70 12.73
C ASP A 98 18.93 -12.57 12.51
N LYS A 99 19.62 -12.15 13.57
CA LYS A 99 21.08 -11.97 13.57
C LYS A 99 21.66 -12.95 14.58
N ILE A 100 22.34 -13.96 14.07
CA ILE A 100 23.09 -14.90 14.90
C ILE A 100 24.51 -14.33 15.04
N ASP A 101 24.79 -13.68 16.16
CA ASP A 101 26.15 -13.39 16.62
C ASP A 101 26.58 -14.51 17.59
N ASN A 102 27.17 -15.59 17.06
CA ASN A 102 27.78 -16.62 17.91
C ASN A 102 29.30 -16.51 17.83
N THR A 103 29.91 -15.97 18.89
CA THR A 103 31.36 -15.90 19.05
C THR A 103 31.76 -16.96 20.08
N ASP A 104 32.10 -18.15 19.61
CA ASP A 104 32.58 -19.22 20.47
C ASP A 104 34.12 -19.17 20.49
N THR A 105 34.69 -18.66 21.59
CA THR A 105 36.13 -18.63 21.82
C THR A 105 36.52 -19.80 22.72
N THR A 106 37.07 -20.84 22.12
CA THR A 106 37.68 -21.95 22.88
C THR A 106 39.17 -21.69 23.04
N GLU A 107 39.58 -21.27 24.24
CA GLU A 107 40.98 -21.23 24.65
C GLU A 107 41.28 -22.54 25.38
N ALA A 108 42.04 -23.44 24.74
CA ALA A 108 42.49 -24.69 25.35
C ALA A 108 44.00 -24.62 25.59
N HIS A 109 44.40 -24.47 26.86
CA HIS A 109 45.79 -24.51 27.27
C HIS A 109 46.04 -25.80 28.05
N SER A 110 46.85 -26.70 27.49
CA SER A 110 47.24 -27.94 28.15
C SER A 110 48.75 -27.98 28.33
N ASP A 111 49.20 -27.71 29.56
CA ASP A 111 50.58 -27.97 29.98
C ASP A 111 50.63 -29.33 30.69
N THR A 112 51.33 -30.28 30.08
CA THR A 112 51.59 -31.60 30.68
C THR A 112 53.09 -31.83 30.75
N GLY A 113 53.69 -31.46 31.87
CA GLY A 113 55.08 -31.78 32.21
C GLY A 113 55.14 -33.06 33.06
N GLY A 114 55.76 -34.12 32.53
CA GLY A 114 55.91 -35.40 33.22
C GLY A 114 57.32 -35.94 33.08
N THR A 115 57.99 -36.20 34.20
CA THR A 115 59.31 -36.84 34.22
C THR A 115 59.16 -38.33 34.54
N THR A 116 59.58 -39.20 33.62
CA THR A 116 59.61 -40.65 33.85
C THR A 116 61.04 -41.09 34.06
N THR A 117 61.32 -41.78 35.17
CA THR A 117 62.66 -42.26 35.52
C THR A 117 62.63 -43.76 35.77
N ASP A 118 63.36 -44.51 34.96
CA ASP A 118 63.46 -45.96 35.07
C ASP A 118 64.69 -46.34 35.90
N LYS A 119 64.49 -47.10 36.98
CA LYS A 119 65.57 -47.55 37.87
C LYS A 119 65.82 -49.05 37.75
N VAL A 120 67.07 -49.47 37.83
CA VAL A 120 67.50 -50.87 37.84
C VAL A 120 68.43 -51.14 39.02
N SER A 121 68.46 -52.39 39.49
CA SER A 121 69.41 -52.85 40.50
C SER A 121 70.33 -53.90 39.87
N ALA A 122 71.65 -53.74 40.07
CA ALA A 122 72.66 -54.71 39.65
C ALA A 122 72.89 -55.72 40.80
N TYR A 123 73.25 -56.97 40.46
CA TYR A 123 73.31 -58.10 41.40
C TYR A 123 74.29 -57.94 42.59
N ASP A 124 75.08 -56.86 42.60
CA ASP A 124 76.11 -56.57 43.61
C ASP A 124 75.97 -55.18 44.27
N ALA A 125 74.78 -54.55 44.17
CA ALA A 125 74.52 -53.23 44.75
C ALA A 125 73.30 -53.25 45.68
N SER A 126 73.41 -52.63 46.86
CA SER A 126 72.32 -52.57 47.85
C SER A 126 71.20 -51.59 47.51
N ASP A 127 71.41 -50.69 46.54
CA ASP A 127 70.44 -49.65 46.14
C ASP A 127 70.19 -49.64 44.63
N PHE A 128 69.00 -49.17 44.23
CA PHE A 128 68.60 -49.01 42.82
C PHE A 128 69.25 -47.76 42.20
N VAL A 129 69.82 -47.89 41.01
CA VAL A 129 70.42 -46.81 40.21
C VAL A 129 69.55 -46.49 38.99
N ASN A 130 69.43 -45.21 38.64
CA ASN A 130 68.67 -44.77 37.47
C ASN A 130 69.34 -45.28 36.20
N LYS A 131 68.59 -45.99 35.35
CA LYS A 131 69.07 -46.52 34.07
C LYS A 131 68.85 -45.52 32.95
N ASP A 132 67.68 -44.87 32.93
CA ASP A 132 67.31 -43.86 31.96
C ASP A 132 66.40 -42.82 32.60
N GLN A 133 66.60 -41.57 32.22
CA GLN A 133 65.73 -40.44 32.58
C GLN A 133 65.33 -39.75 31.29
N SER A 134 64.03 -39.73 31.00
CA SER A 134 63.49 -39.02 29.85
C SER A 134 62.54 -37.93 30.33
N THR A 135 62.85 -36.71 29.91
CA THR A 135 62.04 -35.52 30.19
C THR A 135 61.35 -35.14 28.89
N SER A 136 60.01 -35.11 28.88
CA SER A 136 59.23 -34.65 27.74
C SER A 136 58.38 -33.47 28.19
N ASP A 137 58.74 -32.29 27.71
CA ASP A 137 57.88 -31.11 27.75
C ASP A 137 57.19 -30.99 26.39
N SER A 138 55.87 -30.86 26.42
CA SER A 138 55.07 -30.63 25.22
C SER A 138 53.97 -29.65 25.57
N SER A 139 54.25 -28.36 25.34
CA SER A 139 53.25 -27.31 25.36
C SER A 139 52.66 -27.19 23.96
N THR A 140 51.34 -27.36 23.85
CA THR A 140 50.59 -27.12 22.61
C THR A 140 49.59 -26.01 22.87
N ASP A 141 49.82 -24.85 22.27
CA ASP A 141 48.85 -23.76 22.22
C ASP A 141 48.05 -23.85 20.92
N SER A 142 46.74 -24.05 21.04
CA SER A 142 45.82 -24.02 19.91
C SER A 142 44.77 -22.94 20.13
N ASN A 143 44.98 -21.76 19.52
CA ASN A 143 43.97 -20.70 19.45
C ASN A 143 43.18 -20.83 18.14
N GLY A 144 41.91 -21.23 18.26
CA GLY A 144 40.95 -21.23 17.17
C GLY A 144 39.81 -20.28 17.49
N SER A 145 39.57 -19.28 16.62
CA SER A 145 38.40 -18.41 16.67
C SER A 145 37.52 -18.74 15.47
N SER A 146 36.33 -19.26 15.71
CA SER A 146 35.30 -19.44 14.68
C SER A 146 34.22 -18.39 14.85
N VAL A 147 34.20 -17.41 13.95
CA VAL A 147 33.13 -16.41 13.89
C VAL A 147 32.08 -16.91 12.89
N LEU A 148 30.88 -17.23 13.38
CA LEU A 148 29.71 -17.52 12.54
C LEU A 148 28.86 -16.25 12.48
N ASP A 149 28.98 -15.48 11.39
CA ASP A 149 28.12 -14.33 11.09
C ASP A 149 27.01 -14.78 10.14
N GLY A 150 25.84 -15.10 10.71
CA GLY A 150 24.67 -15.54 9.97
C GLY A 150 23.56 -14.51 10.07
N LYS A 151 23.16 -13.93 8.93
CA LYS A 151 21.96 -13.08 8.83
C LYS A 151 20.89 -13.83 8.06
N THR A 152 19.76 -14.12 8.69
CA THR A 152 18.61 -14.78 8.05
C THR A 152 17.45 -13.80 7.97
N HIS A 153 17.03 -13.53 6.73
CA HIS A 153 15.89 -12.67 6.42
C HIS A 153 14.64 -13.54 6.24
N HIS A 154 13.56 -13.19 6.94
CA HIS A 154 12.27 -13.85 6.80
C HIS A 154 11.20 -12.83 6.39
N GLU A 155 10.45 -13.17 5.35
CA GLU A 155 9.28 -12.41 4.89
C GLU A 155 8.05 -13.32 4.93
N GLY A 156 7.03 -12.90 5.68
CA GLY A 156 5.73 -13.55 5.77
C GLY A 156 4.62 -12.62 5.32
N HIS A 157 3.81 -13.05 4.36
CA HIS A 157 2.58 -12.35 3.97
C HIS A 157 1.37 -13.12 4.45
N LEU A 158 0.52 -12.49 5.27
CA LEU A 158 -0.75 -13.04 5.70
C LEU A 158 -1.89 -12.21 5.10
N TYR A 159 -2.76 -12.89 4.35
CA TYR A 159 -3.99 -12.33 3.79
C TYR A 159 -5.21 -13.01 4.43
N GLY A 160 -6.30 -12.27 4.65
CA GLY A 160 -7.54 -12.86 5.13
C GLY A 160 -8.60 -11.85 5.57
N ASN A 161 -9.51 -12.30 6.42
CA ASN A 161 -10.52 -11.46 7.05
C ASN A 161 -10.31 -11.50 8.56
N ILE A 162 -10.05 -10.35 9.20
CA ILE A 162 -10.12 -10.25 10.66
C ILE A 162 -11.58 -10.52 11.03
N GLY A 163 -11.83 -11.55 11.84
CA GLY A 163 -13.15 -12.11 12.18
C GLY A 163 -14.16 -11.17 12.88
N VAL A 164 -14.04 -9.85 12.68
CA VAL A 164 -14.96 -8.79 13.08
C VAL A 164 -15.96 -8.49 11.95
N THR A 165 -15.59 -8.70 10.68
CA THR A 165 -16.50 -8.51 9.53
C THR A 165 -16.89 -9.87 8.98
N THR A 166 -18.18 -10.16 8.78
CA THR A 166 -18.59 -11.41 8.10
C THR A 166 -18.37 -11.30 6.59
N SER A 167 -18.18 -12.42 5.89
CA SER A 167 -18.06 -12.42 4.42
C SER A 167 -19.25 -11.77 3.72
N GLN A 168 -20.44 -11.81 4.34
CA GLN A 168 -21.66 -11.15 3.84
C GLN A 168 -21.54 -9.61 3.92
N GLN A 169 -21.07 -9.07 5.05
CA GLN A 169 -20.85 -7.62 5.20
C GLN A 169 -19.74 -7.10 4.27
N MET A 170 -18.69 -7.89 4.05
CA MET A 170 -17.65 -7.57 3.06
C MET A 170 -18.22 -7.55 1.65
N LEU A 171 -19.04 -8.54 1.29
CA LEU A 171 -19.68 -8.60 -0.02
C LEU A 171 -20.66 -7.44 -0.24
N GLU A 172 -21.43 -7.05 0.78
CA GLU A 172 -22.29 -5.86 0.72
C GLU A 172 -21.46 -4.60 0.49
N SER A 173 -20.32 -4.45 1.18
CA SER A 173 -19.43 -3.30 0.97
C SER A 173 -18.81 -3.26 -0.43
N GLU A 174 -18.43 -4.42 -0.98
CA GLU A 174 -17.93 -4.54 -2.35
C GLU A 174 -19.03 -4.23 -3.36
N TYR A 175 -20.25 -4.71 -3.11
CA TYR A 175 -21.41 -4.43 -3.96
C TYR A 175 -21.74 -2.94 -4.00
N GLU A 176 -21.68 -2.24 -2.87
CA GLU A 176 -21.87 -0.78 -2.80
C GLU A 176 -20.80 -0.02 -3.62
N VAL A 177 -19.53 -0.44 -3.54
CA VAL A 177 -18.45 0.14 -4.36
C VAL A 177 -18.67 -0.15 -5.84
N ALA A 178 -19.05 -1.38 -6.20
CA ALA A 178 -19.32 -1.76 -7.59
C ALA A 178 -20.54 -1.03 -8.20
N ARG A 179 -21.52 -0.67 -7.36
CA ARG A 179 -22.70 0.09 -7.77
C ARG A 179 -22.41 1.58 -7.95
N PHE A 180 -21.31 2.09 -7.37
CA PHE A 180 -20.96 3.49 -7.44
C PHE A 180 -20.67 3.92 -8.88
N ASN A 181 -21.54 4.77 -9.45
CA ASN A 181 -21.33 5.35 -10.77
C ASN A 181 -20.91 6.82 -10.64
N ILE A 182 -19.64 7.10 -10.92
CA ILE A 182 -19.08 8.46 -10.81
C ILE A 182 -19.79 9.47 -11.73
N TYR A 183 -20.17 9.08 -12.95
CA TYR A 183 -20.85 9.96 -13.89
C TYR A 183 -22.24 10.34 -13.40
N GLU A 184 -22.93 9.42 -12.72
CA GLU A 184 -24.20 9.74 -12.07
C GLU A 184 -24.00 10.72 -10.93
N GLN A 185 -23.09 10.43 -10.00
CA GLN A 185 -22.87 11.31 -8.85
C GLN A 185 -22.55 12.76 -9.24
N ILE A 186 -21.74 12.97 -10.28
CA ILE A 186 -21.44 14.30 -10.79
C ILE A 186 -22.70 14.97 -11.39
N ALA A 187 -23.50 14.22 -12.15
CA ALA A 187 -24.74 14.76 -12.72
C ALA A 187 -25.79 15.10 -11.65
N ASP A 188 -25.91 14.31 -10.58
CA ASP A 188 -26.81 14.64 -9.46
C ASP A 188 -26.35 15.90 -8.72
N LEU A 189 -25.04 16.05 -8.55
CA LEU A 189 -24.47 17.25 -7.94
C LEU A 189 -24.74 18.49 -8.78
N PHE A 190 -24.63 18.39 -10.11
CA PHE A 190 -24.98 19.47 -11.04
C PHE A 190 -26.46 19.86 -10.91
N ILE A 191 -27.36 18.87 -10.91
CA ILE A 191 -28.81 19.11 -10.80
C ILE A 191 -29.12 19.82 -9.49
N LYS A 192 -28.55 19.37 -8.37
CA LYS A 192 -28.78 19.96 -7.05
C LYS A 192 -28.35 21.43 -6.97
N GLU A 193 -27.28 21.82 -7.64
CA GLU A 193 -26.74 23.19 -7.60
C GLU A 193 -27.43 24.13 -8.58
N PHE A 194 -27.75 23.66 -9.79
CA PHE A 194 -28.16 24.53 -10.90
C PHE A 194 -29.60 24.34 -11.37
N CYS A 195 -30.28 23.29 -10.94
CA CYS A 195 -31.65 23.01 -11.34
C CYS A 195 -32.61 23.23 -10.16
N ILE A 196 -33.76 23.83 -10.45
CA ILE A 196 -34.84 23.98 -9.49
C ILE A 196 -35.62 22.66 -9.47
N CYS A 197 -35.19 21.75 -8.61
CA CYS A 197 -35.94 20.54 -8.32
C CYS A 197 -36.90 20.81 -7.15
N VAL A 198 -38.19 20.81 -7.42
CA VAL A 198 -39.19 20.71 -6.34
C VAL A 198 -39.22 19.24 -5.92
N TYR A 199 -38.80 18.97 -4.69
CA TYR A 199 -38.81 17.65 -4.07
C TYR A 199 -40.09 17.44 -3.26
#